data_AF-A0A285PX48-F1
#
_entry.id   AF-A0A285PX48-F1
#
_cell.length_a   1.000
_cell.length_b   1.000
_cell.length_c   1.000
_cell.angle_alpha   90.00
_cell.angle_beta   90.00
_cell.angle_gamma   90.00
#
_symmetry.space_group_name_H-M   'P 1'
#
loop_
_entity.id
_entity.type
_entity.pdbx_description
1 polymer ?
#
loop_
_entity_poly.entity_id
_entity_poly.type
_entity_poly.pdbx_seq_one_letter_code
_entity_poly.pdbx_strand_id
1 'polypeptide(L)'
;MIRRFRCKNCHSYHNELPDCLSPYKHYETEVISGVLDGVVTPEDADSEDYPSMQTMQRWLLWLQVNLTNIEGYLRSAGYSIFRLGEGVLFSKGSLLEAIRKKYQSWLEIILRLIYNSGGFLVPIPW
;
A
#
# COMPACT_ATOMS: atom_id res chain seq x y z
N MET A 1 12.37 17.37 3.44
CA MET A 1 11.45 18.16 4.28
C MET A 1 10.06 17.52 4.19
N ILE A 2 9.41 17.17 5.31
CA ILE A 2 8.09 16.51 5.33
C ILE A 2 6.99 17.58 5.41
N ARG A 3 5.98 17.50 4.54
CA ARG A 3 4.87 18.47 4.51
C ARG A 3 3.95 18.29 5.72
N ARG A 4 3.40 19.40 6.23
CA ARG A 4 2.44 19.41 7.34
C ARG A 4 1.08 19.87 6.85
N PHE A 5 0.04 19.11 7.15
CA PHE A 5 -1.33 19.43 6.81
C PHE A 5 -2.19 19.57 8.06
N ARG A 6 -3.12 20.54 8.06
CA ARG A 6 -4.10 20.68 9.14
C ARG A 6 -5.30 19.79 8.83
N CYS A 7 -5.59 18.83 9.71
CA CYS A 7 -6.73 17.94 9.54
C CYS A 7 -8.05 18.70 9.73
N LYS A 8 -9.00 18.52 8.82
CA LYS A 8 -10.33 19.14 8.93
C LYS A 8 -11.23 18.47 9.99
N ASN A 9 -10.92 17.23 10.37
CA ASN A 9 -11.73 16.46 11.32
C ASN A 9 -11.32 16.68 12.78
N CYS A 10 -10.01 16.61 13.10
CA CYS A 10 -9.52 16.80 14.47
C CYS A 10 -8.85 18.17 14.71
N HIS A 11 -8.75 19.02 13.68
CA HIS A 11 -8.16 20.37 13.72
C HIS A 11 -6.67 20.49 14.08
N SER A 12 -5.99 19.36 14.32
CA SER A 12 -4.55 19.25 14.58
C SER A 12 -3.70 19.25 13.30
N TYR A 13 -2.40 19.55 13.45
CA TYR A 13 -1.42 19.42 12.36
C TYR A 13 -0.86 17.99 12.32
N HIS A 14 -0.93 17.36 11.16
CA HIS A 14 -0.35 16.04 10.88
C HIS A 14 0.80 16.17 9.88
N ASN A 15 1.82 15.35 10.07
CA ASN A 15 2.86 15.17 9.06
C ASN A 15 2.33 14.24 7.98
N GLU A 16 2.56 14.58 6.71
CA GLU A 16 2.43 13.62 5.62
C GLU A 16 3.35 12.43 5.91
N LEU A 17 2.85 11.21 5.73
CA LEU A 17 3.70 10.03 5.75
C LEU A 17 4.64 10.12 4.53
N PRO A 18 5.97 10.29 4.74
CA PRO A 18 6.93 10.35 3.65
C PRO A 18 7.04 8.99 2.96
N ASP A 19 7.42 9.01 1.69
CA ASP A 19 7.53 7.81 0.83
C ASP A 19 8.49 6.74 1.40
N CYS A 20 9.41 7.13 2.30
CA CYS A 20 10.37 6.24 2.96
C CYS A 20 9.84 5.51 4.21
N LEU A 21 8.60 5.76 4.64
CA LEU A 21 7.96 5.04 5.76
C LEU A 21 6.99 3.98 5.23
N SER A 22 7.53 3.02 4.49
CA SER A 22 6.85 1.76 4.15
C SER A 22 6.98 0.75 5.31
N PRO A 23 6.00 -0.14 5.54
CA PRO A 23 6.20 -1.33 6.36
C PRO A 23 7.42 -2.13 5.88
N TYR A 24 8.13 -2.80 6.79
CA TYR A 24 9.33 -3.60 6.50
C TYR A 24 10.55 -2.82 6.00
N LYS A 25 10.98 -1.78 6.73
CA LYS A 25 12.21 -0.97 6.49
C LYS A 25 13.51 -1.72 6.20
N HIS A 26 13.53 -3.03 6.41
CA HIS A 26 14.68 -3.89 6.13
C HIS A 26 14.77 -4.26 4.64
N TYR A 27 13.70 -4.02 3.87
CA TYR A 27 13.63 -4.29 2.44
C TYR A 27 13.13 -3.06 1.71
N GLU A 28 13.68 -2.82 0.53
CA GLU A 28 13.17 -1.80 -0.37
C GLU A 28 11.74 -2.15 -0.80
N THR A 29 10.89 -1.13 -0.98
CA THR A 29 9.49 -1.36 -1.34
C THR A 29 9.37 -2.08 -2.68
N GLU A 30 10.32 -1.85 -3.59
CA GLU A 30 10.43 -2.55 -4.87
C GLU A 30 10.56 -4.07 -4.71
N VAL A 31 11.37 -4.53 -3.74
CA VAL A 31 11.53 -5.97 -3.44
C VAL A 31 10.22 -6.55 -2.92
N ILE A 32 9.55 -5.83 -2.02
CA ILE A 32 8.26 -6.26 -1.45
C ILE A 32 7.21 -6.35 -2.57
N SER A 33 7.06 -5.31 -3.40
CA SER A 33 6.13 -5.33 -4.53
C SER A 33 6.47 -6.43 -5.53
N GLY A 34 7.76 -6.67 -5.79
CA GLY A 34 8.22 -7.74 -6.68
C GLY A 34 7.79 -9.12 -6.20
N VAL A 35 7.86 -9.39 -4.88
CA VAL A 35 7.34 -10.63 -4.29
C VAL A 35 5.82 -10.72 -4.43
N LEU A 36 5.11 -9.61 -4.15
CA LEU A 36 3.64 -9.57 -4.24
C LEU A 36 3.12 -9.73 -5.69
N ASP A 37 3.90 -9.29 -6.67
CA ASP A 37 3.62 -9.42 -8.11
C ASP A 37 4.12 -10.77 -8.67
N GLY A 38 4.84 -11.57 -7.88
CA GLY A 38 5.40 -12.87 -8.30
C GLY A 38 6.61 -12.74 -9.25
N VAL A 39 7.23 -11.56 -9.31
CA VAL A 39 8.47 -11.30 -10.06
C VAL A 39 9.70 -11.75 -9.29
N VAL A 40 9.65 -11.67 -7.96
CA VAL A 40 10.72 -12.06 -7.04
C VAL A 40 10.28 -13.34 -6.35
N THR A 41 10.99 -14.45 -6.59
CA THR A 41 10.64 -15.78 -6.08
C THR A 41 11.77 -16.39 -5.24
N PRO A 42 11.53 -17.36 -4.35
CA PRO A 42 12.59 -17.94 -3.52
C PRO A 42 13.83 -18.45 -4.29
N GLU A 43 13.66 -18.76 -5.58
CA GLU A 43 14.70 -19.22 -6.50
C GLU A 43 15.64 -18.08 -6.96
N ASP A 44 15.21 -16.82 -6.87
CA ASP A 44 16.02 -15.63 -7.21
C ASP A 44 16.93 -15.20 -6.06
N ALA A 45 17.17 -16.06 -5.06
CA ALA A 45 18.03 -15.76 -3.91
C ALA A 45 19.47 -15.48 -4.35
N ASP A 46 19.80 -14.21 -4.51
CA ASP A 46 21.04 -13.72 -5.13
C ASP A 46 21.97 -12.98 -4.15
N SER A 47 21.49 -12.64 -2.95
CA SER A 47 22.19 -11.79 -1.99
C SER A 47 21.78 -12.04 -0.53
N GLU A 48 22.59 -11.55 0.42
CA GLU A 48 22.30 -11.63 1.86
C GLU A 48 21.10 -10.75 2.27
N ASP A 49 20.84 -9.69 1.51
CA ASP A 49 19.69 -8.79 1.69
C ASP A 49 18.39 -9.35 1.09
N TYR A 50 18.43 -10.56 0.53
CA TYR A 50 17.29 -11.23 -0.08
C TYR A 50 16.29 -11.75 0.96
N PRO A 51 14.97 -11.54 0.78
CA PRO A 51 13.98 -11.98 1.76
C PRO A 51 13.90 -13.51 1.85
N SER A 52 13.81 -14.03 3.07
CA SER A 52 13.56 -15.45 3.27
C SER A 52 12.19 -15.88 2.71
N MET A 53 12.05 -17.15 2.35
CA MET A 53 10.76 -17.72 1.92
C MET A 53 9.62 -17.45 2.93
N GLN A 54 9.90 -17.55 4.24
CA GLN A 54 8.91 -17.24 5.27
C GLN A 54 8.52 -15.77 5.27
N THR A 55 9.48 -14.86 5.05
CA THR A 55 9.22 -13.42 4.92
C THR A 55 8.32 -13.14 3.72
N MET A 56 8.62 -13.74 2.56
CA MET A 56 7.80 -13.61 1.35
C MET A 56 6.36 -14.09 1.55
N GLN A 57 6.20 -15.27 2.16
CA GLN A 57 4.88 -15.84 2.47
C GLN A 57 4.06 -14.91 3.38
N ARG A 58 4.71 -14.25 4.35
CA ARG A 58 4.05 -13.28 5.23
C ARG A 58 3.57 -12.06 4.44
N TRP A 59 4.33 -11.56 3.47
CA TRP A 59 3.90 -10.44 2.63
C TRP A 59 2.69 -10.83 1.76
N LEU A 60 2.73 -12.00 1.14
CA LEU A 60 1.61 -12.53 0.35
C LEU A 60 0.34 -12.65 1.21
N LEU A 61 0.47 -13.24 2.41
CA LEU A 61 -0.63 -13.34 3.37
C LEU A 61 -1.14 -11.95 3.79
N TRP A 62 -0.23 -10.98 3.99
CA TRP A 62 -0.59 -9.61 4.39
C TRP A 62 -1.43 -8.93 3.33
N LEU A 63 -1.05 -9.08 2.05
CA LEU A 63 -1.83 -8.55 0.94
C LEU A 63 -3.20 -9.22 0.86
N GLN A 64 -3.24 -10.55 1.01
CA GLN A 64 -4.49 -11.31 0.99
C GLN A 64 -5.45 -10.86 2.09
N VAL A 65 -4.98 -10.73 3.33
CA VAL A 65 -5.81 -10.31 4.49
C VAL A 65 -6.30 -8.86 4.33
N ASN A 66 -5.50 -8.00 3.71
CA ASN A 66 -5.83 -6.58 3.56
C ASN A 66 -6.52 -6.23 2.24
N LEU A 67 -6.73 -7.18 1.32
CA LEU A 67 -7.27 -6.91 -0.01
C LEU A 67 -8.58 -6.10 0.02
N THR A 68 -9.55 -6.53 0.84
CA THR A 68 -10.83 -5.85 1.00
C THR A 68 -10.68 -4.45 1.58
N ASN A 69 -9.79 -4.27 2.55
CA ASN A 69 -9.53 -2.97 3.16
C ASN A 69 -8.88 -2.01 2.17
N ILE A 70 -7.90 -2.49 1.40
CA ILE A 70 -7.23 -1.71 0.35
C ILE A 70 -8.26 -1.24 -0.68
N GLU A 71 -9.09 -2.14 -1.22
CA GLU A 71 -10.15 -1.78 -2.16
C GLU A 71 -11.11 -0.73 -1.57
N GLY A 72 -11.54 -0.92 -0.32
CA GLY A 72 -12.40 0.03 0.38
C GLY A 72 -11.78 1.42 0.49
N TYR A 73 -10.49 1.50 0.89
CA TYR A 73 -9.77 2.77 0.97
C TYR A 73 -9.57 3.42 -0.40
N LEU A 74 -9.22 2.66 -1.43
CA LEU A 74 -9.06 3.19 -2.79
C LEU A 74 -10.36 3.81 -3.31
N ARG A 75 -11.50 3.16 -3.06
CA ARG A 75 -12.83 3.68 -3.42
C ARG A 75 -13.18 4.94 -2.65
N SER A 76 -12.99 4.90 -1.33
CA SER A 76 -13.26 6.05 -0.45
C SER A 76 -12.40 7.26 -0.85
N ALA A 77 -11.11 7.05 -1.13
CA ALA A 77 -10.21 8.09 -1.62
C ALA A 77 -10.60 8.59 -3.02
N GLY A 78 -10.94 7.69 -3.94
CA GLY A 78 -11.47 8.03 -5.27
C GLY A 78 -12.66 8.99 -5.20
N TYR A 79 -13.60 8.72 -4.29
CA TYR A 79 -14.78 9.54 -4.09
C TYR A 79 -14.46 10.86 -3.35
N SER A 80 -13.80 10.76 -2.19
CA SER A 80 -13.67 11.88 -1.26
C SER A 80 -12.50 12.82 -1.55
N ILE A 81 -11.38 12.28 -2.02
CA ILE A 81 -10.14 13.02 -2.29
C ILE A 81 -10.09 13.44 -3.76
N PHE A 82 -10.28 12.48 -4.67
CA PHE A 82 -10.14 12.71 -6.11
C PHE A 82 -11.44 13.17 -6.80
N ARG A 83 -12.58 13.18 -6.09
CA ARG A 83 -13.87 13.66 -6.59
C ARG A 83 -14.33 12.98 -7.89
N LEU A 84 -14.06 11.68 -8.03
CA LEU A 84 -14.39 10.89 -9.23
C LEU A 84 -15.88 10.55 -9.38
N GLY A 85 -16.73 11.03 -8.47
CA GLY A 85 -18.17 10.75 -8.44
C GLY A 85 -18.50 9.39 -7.84
N GLU A 86 -19.80 9.10 -7.68
CA GLU A 86 -20.29 7.88 -7.00
C GLU A 86 -19.97 6.59 -7.76
N GLY A 87 -19.76 6.66 -9.07
CA GLY A 87 -19.45 5.48 -9.90
C GLY A 87 -18.19 4.72 -9.44
N VAL A 88 -17.23 5.40 -8.81
CA VAL A 88 -16.01 4.74 -8.27
C VAL A 88 -16.32 3.84 -7.07
N LEU A 89 -17.31 4.21 -6.25
CA LEU A 89 -17.71 3.45 -5.06
C LEU A 89 -18.30 2.09 -5.45
N PHE A 90 -19.04 2.06 -6.57
CA PHE A 90 -19.77 0.89 -7.03
C PHE A 90 -19.11 0.18 -8.21
N SER A 91 -17.86 0.54 -8.57
CA SER A 91 -17.19 -0.10 -9.70
C SER A 91 -16.92 -1.58 -9.38
N LYS A 92 -17.24 -2.46 -10.34
CA LYS A 92 -17.08 -3.92 -10.16
C LYS A 92 -15.64 -4.41 -10.30
N GLY A 93 -14.77 -3.62 -10.93
CA GLY A 93 -13.36 -3.96 -11.12
C GLY A 93 -12.51 -3.66 -9.88
N SER A 94 -11.41 -4.39 -9.72
CA SER A 94 -10.40 -4.10 -8.70
C SER A 94 -9.67 -2.81 -9.05
N LEU A 95 -9.72 -1.83 -8.14
CA LEU A 95 -8.94 -0.61 -8.27
C LEU A 95 -7.47 -0.86 -7.98
N LEU A 96 -7.17 -1.80 -7.07
CA LEU A 96 -5.80 -2.20 -6.77
C LEU A 96 -5.11 -2.74 -8.02
N GLU A 97 -5.73 -3.67 -8.74
CA GLU A 97 -5.17 -4.25 -9.97
C GLU A 97 -5.01 -3.19 -11.08
N ALA A 98 -5.92 -2.23 -11.16
CA ALA A 98 -5.78 -1.12 -12.11
C ALA A 98 -4.56 -0.22 -11.78
N ILE A 99 -4.27 0.00 -10.49
CA ILE A 99 -3.10 0.75 -10.04
C ILE A 99 -1.82 -0.07 -10.27
N ARG A 100 -1.79 -1.35 -9.89
CA ARG A 100 -0.67 -2.30 -10.09
C ARG A 100 -0.23 -2.36 -11.55
N LYS A 101 -1.17 -2.44 -12.48
CA LYS A 101 -0.88 -2.47 -13.93
C LYS A 101 -0.33 -1.15 -14.48
N LYS A 102 -0.63 -0.03 -13.81
CA LYS A 102 -0.30 1.30 -14.33
C LYS A 102 1.01 1.85 -13.77
N TYR A 103 1.36 1.49 -12.54
CA TYR A 103 2.50 2.08 -11.83
C TYR A 103 3.38 0.98 -11.24
N GLN A 104 4.70 1.05 -11.50
CA GLN A 104 5.65 0.15 -10.85
C GLN A 104 5.69 0.36 -9.33
N SER A 105 5.65 1.61 -8.88
CA SER A 105 5.56 2.00 -7.46
C SER A 105 4.14 1.94 -6.89
N TRP A 106 3.35 0.96 -7.31
CA TRP A 106 1.95 0.86 -6.90
C TRP A 106 1.82 0.73 -5.37
N LEU A 107 2.76 0.03 -4.73
CA LEU A 107 2.71 -0.27 -3.31
C LEU A 107 2.89 1.01 -2.49
N GLU A 108 3.88 1.83 -2.83
CA GLU A 108 4.12 3.15 -2.25
C GLU A 108 2.90 4.06 -2.44
N ILE A 109 2.32 4.07 -3.65
CA ILE A 109 1.16 4.88 -3.96
C ILE A 109 -0.03 4.51 -3.07
N ILE A 110 -0.35 3.23 -2.93
CA ILE A 110 -1.50 2.81 -2.12
C ILE A 110 -1.24 3.05 -0.62
N LEU A 111 -0.04 2.76 -0.13
CA LEU A 111 0.30 2.94 1.29
C LEU A 111 0.20 4.42 1.66
N ARG A 112 0.80 5.28 0.84
CA ARG A 112 0.73 6.73 1.04
C ARG A 112 -0.71 7.23 1.04
N LEU A 113 -1.53 6.77 0.11
CA LEU A 113 -2.94 7.19 0.02
C LEU A 113 -3.74 6.74 1.24
N ILE A 114 -3.58 5.48 1.65
CA ILE A 114 -4.30 4.89 2.78
C ILE A 114 -3.90 5.60 4.07
N TYR A 115 -2.62 5.69 4.38
CA TYR A 115 -2.18 6.25 5.66
C TYR A 115 -2.40 7.76 5.75
N ASN A 116 -2.20 8.51 4.66
CA ASN A 116 -2.48 9.95 4.68
C ASN A 116 -3.97 10.30 4.68
N SER A 117 -4.85 9.35 4.34
CA SER A 117 -6.30 9.50 4.50
C SER A 117 -6.81 9.05 5.88
N GLY A 118 -5.91 8.65 6.79
CA GLY A 118 -6.24 8.18 8.13
C GLY A 118 -6.65 6.70 8.19
N GLY A 119 -6.49 5.97 7.08
CA GLY A 119 -6.66 4.53 7.03
C GLY A 119 -5.45 3.78 7.59
N PHE A 120 -5.62 2.48 7.86
CA PHE A 120 -4.53 1.61 8.25
C PHE A 120 -4.76 0.19 7.75
N LEU A 121 -3.66 -0.51 7.44
CA LEU A 121 -3.67 -1.92 7.08
C LEU A 121 -3.30 -2.77 8.29
N VAL A 122 -3.96 -3.91 8.43
CA VAL A 122 -3.78 -4.82 9.56
C VAL A 122 -2.42 -5.52 9.44
N PRO A 123 -1.55 -5.43 10.45
CA PRO A 123 -0.27 -6.16 10.45
C PRO A 123 -0.49 -7.65 10.68
N ILE A 124 0.42 -8.49 10.16
CA ILE A 124 0.44 -9.92 10.49
C ILE A 124 1.37 -10.14 11.69
N PRO A 125 0.91 -10.85 12.74
CA PRO A 125 1.76 -11.15 13.91
C PRO A 125 2.98 -12.00 13.53
N TRP A 126 4.08 -11.80 14.25
CA TRP A 126 5.34 -12.48 13.98
C TRP A 126 5.44 -13.88 14.58
#